data_AF-A0A2U0S4Y5-F1
#
_entry.id   AF-A0A2U0S4Y5-F1
#
_cell.length_a   1.000
_cell.length_b   1.000
_cell.length_c   1.000
_cell.angle_alpha   90.00
_cell.angle_beta   90.00
_cell.angle_gamma   90.00
#
_symmetry.space_group_name_H-M   'P 1'
#
loop_
_entity.id
_entity.type
_entity.pdbx_description
1 polymer ?
#
loop_
_entity_poly.entity_id
_entity_poly.type
_entity_poly.pdbx_seq_one_letter_code
_entity_poly.pdbx_strand_id
1 'polypeptide(L)'
;MRIVAADSGAAILNDHFEPVKVVAAAAVLTEPPYKGAAYVLAEPIFAEADNGYQLIAHELELCEQLLKTVKADMVHLDMSLRGMNMEDFSAVGISAMKKSRKARGQILKILPNLRKTASSILRNYGIEVRAFGKESVPVRIAELTSGAHAIRYAAEKAAKEKVKLKLGLPTKCQTKLLQDKIGLLSLIPTENELAGYAEISKDILEQVKFVELLNPCARGFKMLEIVPM
;
A
#
# COMPACT_ATOMS: atom_id res chain seq x y z
N MET A 1 -3.52 -6.04 -20.74
CA MET A 1 -4.13 -6.50 -19.48
C MET A 1 -4.15 -5.33 -18.50
N ARG A 2 -5.30 -4.99 -17.93
CA ARG A 2 -5.49 -3.94 -16.93
C ARG A 2 -5.68 -4.59 -15.57
N ILE A 3 -4.91 -4.19 -14.58
CA ILE A 3 -4.87 -4.88 -13.30
C ILE A 3 -5.14 -3.88 -12.19
N VAL A 4 -6.11 -4.20 -11.33
CA VAL A 4 -6.33 -3.49 -10.08
C VAL A 4 -5.52 -4.17 -8.98
N ALA A 5 -4.86 -3.38 -8.15
CA ALA A 5 -4.16 -3.85 -6.96
C ALA A 5 -4.29 -2.82 -5.86
N ALA A 6 -4.10 -3.22 -4.61
CA ALA A 6 -4.03 -2.30 -3.50
C ALA A 6 -2.91 -2.70 -2.55
N ASP A 7 -2.46 -1.72 -1.78
CA ASP A 7 -1.52 -1.90 -0.69
C ASP A 7 -1.73 -0.82 0.37
N SER A 8 -1.35 -1.13 1.60
CA SER A 8 -1.30 -0.19 2.72
C SER A 8 0.15 0.03 3.15
N GLY A 9 0.57 1.30 3.08
CA GLY A 9 1.99 1.62 3.08
C GLY A 9 2.34 2.80 3.98
N ALA A 10 3.63 2.79 4.35
CA ALA A 10 4.30 3.74 5.23
C ALA A 10 3.70 3.83 6.65
N ALA A 11 4.58 4.03 7.63
CA ALA A 11 4.17 4.05 9.02
C ALA A 11 4.79 5.21 9.78
N ILE A 12 4.00 5.87 10.63
CA ILE A 12 4.52 6.78 11.65
C ILE A 12 5.40 5.95 12.59
N LEU A 13 6.61 6.43 12.85
CA LEU A 13 7.59 5.79 13.72
C LEU A 13 7.65 6.49 15.08
N ASN A 14 7.93 5.71 16.12
CA ASN A 14 8.31 6.25 17.42
C ASN A 14 9.79 6.68 17.45
N ASP A 15 10.28 7.11 18.61
CA ASP A 15 11.68 7.53 18.78
C ASP A 15 12.69 6.40 18.67
N HIS A 16 12.25 5.15 18.76
CA HIS A 16 13.04 3.94 18.53
C HIS A 16 12.98 3.43 17.08
N PHE A 17 12.39 4.23 16.17
CA PHE A 17 12.20 3.89 14.76
C PHE A 17 11.28 2.68 14.50
N GLU A 18 10.43 2.35 15.48
CA GLU A 18 9.45 1.28 15.38
C GLU A 18 8.13 1.82 14.82
N PRO A 19 7.45 1.08 13.92
CA PRO A 19 6.18 1.50 13.35
C PRO A 19 5.06 1.48 14.41
N VAL A 20 4.33 2.59 14.48
CA VAL A 20 3.17 2.76 15.38
C VAL A 20 1.88 2.75 14.60
N LYS A 21 1.79 3.53 13.51
CA LYS A 21 0.55 3.65 12.71
C LYS A 21 0.82 3.61 11.22
N VAL A 22 0.14 2.74 10.49
CA VAL A 22 0.10 2.77 9.02
C VAL A 22 -0.76 3.95 8.58
N VAL A 23 -0.26 4.76 7.64
CA VAL A 23 -0.86 6.07 7.35
C VAL A 23 -1.90 6.00 6.24
N ALA A 24 -1.63 5.27 5.16
CA ALA A 24 -2.46 5.31 3.96
C ALA A 24 -2.72 3.91 3.38
N ALA A 25 -3.87 3.76 2.72
CA ALA A 25 -4.15 2.68 1.79
C ALA A 25 -4.41 3.27 0.40
N ALA A 26 -3.97 2.58 -0.64
CA ALA A 26 -4.24 2.97 -2.02
C ALA A 26 -4.57 1.75 -2.87
N ALA A 27 -5.67 1.85 -3.64
CA ALA A 27 -5.96 0.98 -4.77
C ALA A 27 -5.61 1.70 -6.07
N VAL A 28 -4.99 0.97 -6.98
CA VAL A 28 -4.50 1.48 -8.26
C VAL A 28 -5.01 0.63 -9.40
N LEU A 29 -5.34 1.28 -10.52
CA LEU A 29 -5.44 0.62 -11.81
C LEU A 29 -4.11 0.77 -12.53
N THR A 30 -3.58 -0.33 -13.05
CA THR A 30 -2.35 -0.34 -13.84
C THR A 30 -2.62 -0.90 -15.22
N GLU A 31 -1.91 -0.37 -16.20
CA GLU A 31 -1.99 -0.77 -17.60
C GLU A 31 -0.60 -0.73 -18.24
N PRO A 32 -0.37 -1.39 -19.41
CA PRO A 32 0.92 -1.31 -20.09
C PRO A 32 1.37 0.15 -20.27
N PRO A 33 2.63 0.49 -19.96
CA PRO A 33 3.77 -0.40 -19.73
C PRO A 33 4.01 -0.81 -18.26
N TYR A 34 3.03 -0.65 -17.37
CA TYR A 34 3.10 -1.02 -15.93
C TYR A 34 4.21 -0.30 -15.15
N LYS A 35 4.34 1.01 -15.36
CA LYS A 35 5.33 1.85 -14.66
C LYS A 35 4.73 2.72 -13.54
N GLY A 36 3.41 2.87 -13.53
CA GLY A 36 2.68 3.65 -12.54
C GLY A 36 1.19 3.40 -12.64
N ALA A 37 0.42 4.09 -11.79
CA ALA A 37 -1.02 3.99 -11.76
C ALA A 37 -1.66 4.89 -12.84
N ALA A 38 -2.62 4.34 -13.58
CA ALA A 38 -3.50 5.10 -14.48
C ALA A 38 -4.66 5.75 -13.71
N TYR A 39 -5.13 5.07 -12.66
CA TYR A 39 -6.13 5.60 -11.73
C TYR A 39 -5.73 5.22 -10.31
N VAL A 40 -6.05 6.09 -9.36
CA VAL A 40 -5.76 5.92 -7.94
C VAL A 40 -7.02 6.22 -7.14
N LEU A 41 -7.33 5.34 -6.19
CA LEU A 41 -8.23 5.59 -5.08
C LEU A 41 -7.40 5.43 -3.79
N ALA A 42 -7.23 6.51 -3.04
CA ALA A 42 -6.42 6.48 -1.83
C ALA A 42 -7.12 7.18 -0.67
N GLU A 43 -6.93 6.67 0.54
CA GLU A 43 -7.50 7.22 1.76
C GLU A 43 -6.52 7.19 2.94
N PRO A 44 -6.62 8.16 3.87
CA PRO A 44 -5.90 8.11 5.12
C PRO A 44 -6.55 7.09 6.06
N ILE A 45 -5.76 6.17 6.60
CA ILE A 45 -6.27 5.12 7.51
C ILE A 45 -5.79 5.28 8.95
N PHE A 46 -4.56 5.79 9.18
CA PHE A 46 -3.93 5.94 10.50
C PHE A 46 -4.17 4.75 11.46
N ALA A 47 -4.09 3.53 10.93
CA ALA A 47 -4.38 2.29 11.64
C ALA A 47 -3.17 1.82 12.46
N GLU A 48 -3.40 1.21 13.64
CA GLU A 48 -2.31 0.65 14.45
C GLU A 48 -1.51 -0.41 13.66
N ALA A 49 -0.18 -0.35 13.77
CA ALA A 49 0.73 -1.19 12.98
C ALA A 49 0.64 -2.69 13.30
N ASP A 50 0.08 -3.06 14.45
CA ASP A 50 -0.15 -4.45 14.85
C ASP A 50 -1.33 -5.12 14.11
N ASN A 51 -2.17 -4.33 13.44
CA ASN A 51 -3.35 -4.78 12.69
C ASN A 51 -3.06 -5.17 11.23
N GLY A 52 -1.80 -5.43 10.85
CA GLY A 52 -1.40 -5.63 9.45
C GLY A 52 -2.21 -6.64 8.62
N TYR A 53 -2.75 -7.71 9.23
CA TYR A 53 -3.60 -8.65 8.49
C TYR A 53 -5.00 -8.10 8.18
N GLN A 54 -5.55 -7.25 9.05
CA GLN A 54 -6.85 -6.60 8.79
C GLN A 54 -6.74 -5.64 7.61
N LEU A 55 -5.58 -5.04 7.40
CA LEU A 55 -5.32 -4.16 6.26
C LEU A 55 -5.47 -4.88 4.92
N ILE A 56 -5.08 -6.16 4.82
CA ILE A 56 -5.24 -6.96 3.60
C ILE A 56 -6.72 -7.10 3.19
N ALA A 57 -7.62 -7.25 4.16
CA ALA A 57 -9.05 -7.30 3.87
C ALA A 57 -9.56 -5.95 3.37
N HIS A 58 -9.10 -4.87 3.99
CA HIS A 58 -9.44 -3.51 3.63
C HIS A 58 -8.88 -3.11 2.24
N GLU A 59 -7.67 -3.52 1.89
CA GLU A 59 -7.07 -3.35 0.56
C GLU A 59 -7.93 -4.00 -0.53
N LEU A 60 -8.47 -5.20 -0.29
CA LEU A 60 -9.36 -5.87 -1.23
C LEU A 60 -10.72 -5.15 -1.35
N GLU A 61 -11.24 -4.60 -0.26
CA GLU A 61 -12.43 -3.74 -0.29
C GLU A 61 -12.18 -2.47 -1.10
N LEU A 62 -11.01 -1.85 -0.97
CA LEU A 62 -10.61 -0.68 -1.75
C LEU A 62 -10.47 -1.01 -3.25
N CYS A 63 -9.98 -2.21 -3.59
CA CYS A 63 -10.01 -2.73 -4.96
C CYS A 63 -11.45 -2.81 -5.50
N GLU A 64 -12.38 -3.37 -4.72
CA GLU A 64 -13.80 -3.46 -5.11
C GLU A 64 -14.43 -2.08 -5.32
N GLN A 65 -14.06 -1.10 -4.48
CA GLN A 65 -14.52 0.27 -4.64
C GLN A 65 -14.00 0.91 -5.93
N LEU A 66 -12.72 0.73 -6.26
CA LEU A 66 -12.14 1.25 -7.49
C LEU A 66 -12.79 0.63 -8.73
N LEU A 67 -13.15 -0.66 -8.70
CA LEU A 67 -13.85 -1.34 -9.80
C LEU A 67 -15.24 -0.75 -10.13
N LYS A 68 -15.82 0.07 -9.24
CA LYS A 68 -17.07 0.81 -9.55
C LYS A 68 -16.86 1.88 -10.63
N THR A 69 -15.64 2.37 -10.79
CA THR A 69 -15.31 3.47 -11.71
C THR A 69 -14.40 3.04 -12.85
N VAL A 70 -13.69 1.93 -12.72
CA VAL A 70 -12.74 1.44 -13.74
C VAL A 70 -13.06 0.03 -14.20
N LYS A 71 -12.61 -0.32 -15.42
CA LYS A 71 -12.62 -1.70 -15.92
C LYS A 71 -11.23 -2.32 -15.77
N ALA A 72 -11.18 -3.55 -15.29
CA ALA A 72 -9.97 -4.33 -15.14
C ALA A 72 -10.19 -5.77 -15.60
N ASP A 73 -9.09 -6.47 -15.88
CA ASP A 73 -9.10 -7.89 -16.27
C ASP A 73 -8.83 -8.81 -15.06
N MET A 74 -8.18 -8.28 -14.01
CA MET A 74 -7.81 -9.04 -12.81
C MET A 74 -7.60 -8.12 -11.61
N VAL A 75 -7.79 -8.67 -10.40
CA VAL A 75 -7.34 -8.05 -9.15
C VAL A 75 -6.16 -8.82 -8.57
N HIS A 76 -5.08 -8.12 -8.22
CA HIS A 76 -3.94 -8.67 -7.51
C HIS A 76 -4.00 -8.29 -6.03
N LEU A 77 -4.00 -9.29 -5.15
CA LEU A 77 -4.00 -9.11 -3.71
C LEU A 77 -2.56 -9.14 -3.15
N ASP A 78 -2.23 -8.27 -2.18
CA ASP A 78 -0.94 -8.30 -1.48
C ASP A 78 -0.83 -9.45 -0.47
N MET A 79 -0.90 -10.68 -0.98
CA MET A 79 -0.66 -11.86 -0.19
C MET A 79 0.11 -12.87 -1.04
N SER A 80 1.36 -13.16 -0.67
CA SER A 80 2.18 -14.10 -1.43
C SER A 80 1.71 -15.55 -1.22
N LEU A 81 0.83 -16.01 -2.12
CA LEU A 81 0.31 -17.38 -2.20
C LEU A 81 0.45 -17.97 -3.61
N ARG A 82 1.49 -17.55 -4.36
CA ARG A 82 1.81 -18.08 -5.70
C ARG A 82 0.67 -17.90 -6.71
N GLY A 83 -0.06 -16.79 -6.62
CA GLY A 83 -1.15 -16.47 -7.56
C GLY A 83 -2.40 -17.30 -7.37
N MET A 84 -2.57 -17.96 -6.21
CA MET A 84 -3.79 -18.71 -5.87
C MET A 84 -5.04 -17.84 -6.05
N ASN A 85 -6.07 -18.42 -6.67
CA ASN A 85 -7.39 -17.80 -6.75
C ASN A 85 -8.02 -17.76 -5.34
N MET A 86 -8.57 -16.62 -4.97
CA MET A 86 -9.21 -16.43 -3.67
C MET A 86 -10.46 -17.31 -3.45
N GLU A 87 -11.08 -17.82 -4.51
CA GLU A 87 -12.18 -18.79 -4.39
C GLU A 87 -11.70 -20.16 -3.89
N ASP A 88 -10.51 -20.60 -4.32
CA ASP A 88 -9.90 -21.86 -3.90
C ASP A 88 -9.28 -21.77 -2.50
N PHE A 89 -9.14 -20.54 -1.99
CA PHE A 89 -8.46 -20.28 -0.73
C PHE A 89 -9.31 -20.74 0.45
N SER A 90 -8.92 -21.83 1.12
CA SER A 90 -9.68 -22.49 2.20
C SER A 90 -8.90 -22.64 3.50
N ALA A 91 -9.62 -22.86 4.61
CA ALA A 91 -9.00 -23.11 5.91
C ALA A 91 -8.08 -24.35 5.91
N VAL A 92 -8.44 -25.36 5.12
CA VAL A 92 -7.61 -26.56 4.91
C VAL A 92 -6.34 -26.19 4.14
N GLY A 93 -6.47 -25.41 3.05
CA GLY A 93 -5.33 -24.90 2.29
C GLY A 93 -4.38 -24.05 3.13
N ILE A 94 -4.90 -23.16 4.00
CA ILE A 94 -4.12 -22.32 4.91
C ILE A 94 -3.35 -23.17 5.93
N SER A 95 -3.97 -24.23 6.43
CA SER A 95 -3.35 -25.11 7.42
C SER A 95 -2.13 -25.83 6.86
N ALA A 96 -2.13 -26.17 5.57
CA ALA A 96 -1.02 -26.79 4.84
C ALA A 96 0.10 -25.81 4.42
N MET A 97 -0.06 -24.51 4.63
CA MET A 97 0.94 -23.53 4.22
C MET A 97 2.21 -23.59 5.07
N LYS A 98 3.36 -23.40 4.41
CA LYS A 98 4.68 -23.19 5.06
C LYS A 98 4.79 -21.79 5.69
N LYS A 99 3.84 -21.42 6.55
CA LYS A 99 3.79 -20.16 7.32
C LYS A 99 3.74 -20.44 8.82
N SER A 100 4.16 -19.48 9.64
CA SER A 100 4.12 -19.60 11.10
C SER A 100 2.68 -19.82 11.61
N ARG A 101 2.53 -20.46 12.77
CA ARG A 101 1.20 -20.68 13.39
C ARG A 101 0.47 -19.35 13.62
N LYS A 102 1.20 -18.31 14.04
CA LYS A 102 0.67 -16.95 14.22
C LYS A 102 0.15 -16.38 12.89
N ALA A 103 0.92 -16.48 11.81
CA ALA A 103 0.51 -16.00 10.48
C ALA A 103 -0.73 -16.73 9.96
N ARG A 104 -0.76 -18.07 10.06
CA ARG A 104 -1.93 -18.87 9.68
C ARG A 104 -3.17 -18.46 10.49
N GLY A 105 -3.04 -18.28 11.80
CA GLY A 105 -4.13 -17.85 12.67
C GLY A 105 -4.69 -16.47 12.30
N GLN A 106 -3.85 -15.51 11.93
CA GLN A 106 -4.32 -14.19 11.49
C GLN A 106 -5.01 -14.24 10.13
N ILE A 107 -4.48 -15.00 9.17
CA ILE A 107 -5.11 -15.21 7.86
C ILE A 107 -6.50 -15.84 8.04
N LEU A 108 -6.65 -16.83 8.93
CA LEU A 108 -7.95 -17.47 9.19
C LEU A 108 -8.99 -16.49 9.72
N LYS A 109 -8.59 -15.45 10.47
CA LYS A 109 -9.51 -14.42 10.97
C LYS A 109 -10.07 -13.53 9.87
N ILE A 110 -9.25 -13.21 8.87
CA ILE A 110 -9.65 -12.32 7.76
C ILE A 110 -10.24 -13.08 6.56
N LEU A 111 -10.05 -14.40 6.51
CA LEU A 111 -10.52 -15.26 5.43
C LEU A 111 -12.01 -15.06 5.07
N PRO A 112 -12.96 -14.95 6.02
CA PRO A 112 -14.36 -14.74 5.67
C PRO A 112 -14.59 -13.44 4.89
N ASN A 113 -13.93 -12.36 5.29
CA ASN A 113 -14.04 -11.07 4.61
C ASN A 113 -13.41 -11.15 3.21
N LEU A 114 -12.20 -11.73 3.11
CA LEU A 114 -11.52 -11.90 1.83
C LEU A 114 -12.38 -12.68 0.83
N ARG A 115 -12.98 -13.79 1.25
CA ARG A 115 -13.87 -14.60 0.42
C ARG A 115 -15.12 -13.83 0.01
N LYS A 116 -15.77 -13.16 0.97
CA LYS A 116 -16.97 -12.37 0.70
C LYS A 116 -16.71 -11.31 -0.38
N THR A 117 -15.62 -10.56 -0.24
CA THR A 117 -15.26 -9.51 -1.20
C THR A 117 -14.83 -10.08 -2.54
N ALA A 118 -14.02 -11.15 -2.57
CA ALA A 118 -13.62 -11.81 -3.81
C ALA A 118 -14.81 -12.37 -4.60
N SER A 119 -15.76 -13.06 -3.93
CA SER A 119 -16.98 -13.54 -4.55
C SER A 119 -17.89 -12.40 -5.02
N SER A 120 -17.88 -11.26 -4.33
CA SER A 120 -18.59 -10.06 -4.77
C SER A 120 -17.99 -9.48 -6.06
N ILE A 121 -16.66 -9.37 -6.12
CA ILE A 121 -15.93 -8.91 -7.30
C ILE A 121 -16.22 -9.81 -8.50
N LEU A 122 -16.12 -11.13 -8.33
CA LEU A 122 -16.40 -12.08 -9.41
C LEU A 122 -17.85 -11.97 -9.89
N ARG A 123 -18.82 -11.96 -8.98
CA ARG A 123 -20.23 -11.92 -9.34
C ARG A 123 -20.63 -10.62 -10.04
N ASN A 124 -20.13 -9.48 -9.55
CA ASN A 124 -20.55 -8.17 -10.04
C ASN A 124 -19.78 -7.73 -11.29
N TYR A 125 -18.52 -8.16 -11.45
CA TYR A 125 -17.63 -7.67 -12.51
C TYR A 125 -17.07 -8.78 -13.40
N GLY A 126 -17.22 -10.06 -13.04
CA GLY A 126 -16.64 -11.19 -13.79
C GLY A 126 -15.12 -11.28 -13.66
N ILE A 127 -14.54 -10.71 -12.60
CA ILE A 127 -13.09 -10.57 -12.42
C ILE A 127 -12.59 -11.50 -11.30
N GLU A 128 -11.50 -12.21 -11.56
CA GLU A 128 -10.83 -13.03 -10.54
C GLU A 128 -9.92 -12.19 -9.63
N VAL A 129 -9.83 -12.61 -8.37
CA VAL A 129 -8.87 -12.07 -7.39
C VAL A 129 -7.76 -13.10 -7.16
N ARG A 130 -6.50 -12.71 -7.40
CA ARG A 130 -5.34 -13.59 -7.28
C ARG A 130 -4.31 -13.08 -6.27
N ALA A 131 -3.83 -14.00 -5.43
CA ALA A 131 -2.89 -13.73 -4.35
C ALA A 131 -1.42 -13.85 -4.80
N PHE A 132 -0.93 -12.81 -5.49
CA PHE A 132 0.46 -12.72 -5.96
C PHE A 132 1.40 -12.15 -4.89
N GLY A 133 0.93 -11.17 -4.10
CA GLY A 133 1.79 -10.47 -3.15
C GLY A 133 2.94 -9.73 -3.84
N LYS A 134 4.12 -9.80 -3.23
CA LYS A 134 5.37 -9.15 -3.66
C LYS A 134 5.87 -9.49 -5.08
N GLU A 135 5.34 -10.54 -5.71
CA GLU A 135 5.67 -10.89 -7.10
C GLU A 135 4.88 -10.06 -8.13
N SER A 136 3.89 -9.28 -7.69
CA SER A 136 3.03 -8.45 -8.53
C SER A 136 3.58 -7.03 -8.67
N VAL A 137 3.94 -6.66 -9.90
CA VAL A 137 4.28 -5.26 -10.25
C VAL A 137 3.14 -4.29 -9.91
N PRO A 138 1.85 -4.59 -10.20
CA PRO A 138 0.74 -3.73 -9.75
C PRO A 138 0.65 -3.52 -8.24
N VAL A 139 0.95 -4.54 -7.43
CA VAL A 139 0.98 -4.42 -5.96
C VAL A 139 2.13 -3.51 -5.54
N ARG A 140 3.30 -3.64 -6.17
CA ARG A 140 4.43 -2.73 -5.94
C ARG A 140 4.10 -1.28 -6.33
N ILE A 141 3.36 -1.06 -7.42
CA ILE A 141 2.86 0.29 -7.77
C ILE A 141 1.90 0.80 -6.70
N ALA A 142 1.01 -0.06 -6.19
CA ALA A 142 0.11 0.29 -5.09
C ALA A 142 0.89 0.68 -3.83
N GLU A 143 1.96 -0.04 -3.48
CA GLU A 143 2.84 0.24 -2.33
C GLU A 143 3.56 1.58 -2.46
N LEU A 144 4.12 1.87 -3.63
CA LEU A 144 4.76 3.18 -3.87
C LEU A 144 3.72 4.31 -3.86
N THR A 145 2.51 4.05 -4.35
CA THR A 145 1.42 5.03 -4.39
C THR A 145 0.87 5.30 -2.99
N SER A 146 0.62 4.25 -2.20
CA SER A 146 0.20 4.36 -0.80
C SER A 146 1.27 5.10 0.02
N GLY A 147 2.55 4.82 -0.21
CA GLY A 147 3.65 5.56 0.42
C GLY A 147 3.70 7.04 0.03
N ALA A 148 3.46 7.40 -1.23
CA ALA A 148 3.39 8.80 -1.67
C ALA A 148 2.21 9.53 -1.01
N HIS A 149 1.04 8.88 -0.95
CA HIS A 149 -0.14 9.40 -0.24
C HIS A 149 0.09 9.51 1.26
N ALA A 150 0.82 8.56 1.86
CA ALA A 150 1.19 8.63 3.27
C ALA A 150 2.07 9.83 3.60
N ILE A 151 3.03 10.19 2.73
CA ILE A 151 3.80 11.43 2.89
C ILE A 151 2.86 12.64 2.88
N ARG A 152 1.90 12.69 1.94
CA ARG A 152 0.91 13.77 1.87
C ARG A 152 0.10 13.87 3.16
N TYR A 153 -0.54 12.79 3.59
CA TYR A 153 -1.40 12.79 4.78
C TYR A 153 -0.61 13.07 6.06
N ALA A 154 0.63 12.60 6.15
CA ALA A 154 1.49 12.91 7.28
C ALA A 154 1.95 14.39 7.26
N ALA A 155 2.19 14.99 6.09
CA ALA A 155 2.46 16.41 5.95
C ALA A 155 1.27 17.27 6.39
N GLU A 156 0.06 16.95 5.91
CA GLU A 156 -1.18 17.61 6.32
C GLU A 156 -1.37 17.53 7.85
N LYS A 157 -1.12 16.35 8.44
CA LYS A 157 -1.20 16.13 9.88
C LYS A 157 -0.15 16.95 10.64
N ALA A 158 1.11 16.90 10.22
CA ALA A 158 2.21 17.63 10.86
C ALA A 158 1.97 19.15 10.84
N ALA A 159 1.54 19.69 9.69
CA ALA A 159 1.21 21.10 9.53
C ALA A 159 0.06 21.53 10.44
N LYS A 160 -1.02 20.74 10.47
CA LYS A 160 -2.23 21.02 11.27
C LYS A 160 -1.97 20.93 12.77
N GLU A 161 -1.26 19.89 13.21
CA GLU A 161 -1.04 19.61 14.63
C GLU A 161 0.20 20.30 15.18
N LYS A 162 1.02 20.92 14.31
CA LYS A 162 2.31 21.52 14.65
C LYS A 162 3.24 20.55 15.40
N VAL A 163 3.22 19.28 14.98
CA VAL A 163 4.07 18.22 15.51
C VAL A 163 5.03 17.70 14.46
N LYS A 164 6.26 17.41 14.88
CA LYS A 164 7.23 16.68 14.06
C LYS A 164 6.80 15.21 13.96
N LEU A 165 6.83 14.64 12.76
CA LEU A 165 6.57 13.22 12.51
C LEU A 165 7.78 12.54 11.87
N LYS A 166 7.99 11.27 12.19
CA LYS A 166 8.92 10.37 11.51
C LYS A 166 8.09 9.37 10.72
N LEU A 167 8.25 9.30 9.41
CA LEU A 167 7.51 8.40 8.54
C LEU A 167 8.46 7.36 7.95
N GLY A 168 8.30 6.09 8.28
CA GLY A 168 8.97 4.98 7.60
C GLY A 168 8.35 4.77 6.23
N LEU A 169 9.17 4.79 5.18
CA LEU A 169 8.75 4.65 3.79
C LEU A 169 8.74 3.18 3.36
N PRO A 170 8.05 2.83 2.25
CA PRO A 170 8.17 1.52 1.62
C PRO A 170 9.62 1.07 1.40
N THR A 171 9.80 -0.24 1.25
CA THR A 171 11.15 -0.78 1.06
C THR A 171 11.75 -0.32 -0.26
N LYS A 172 13.06 -0.06 -0.26
CA LYS A 172 13.89 0.25 -1.43
C LYS A 172 13.22 1.28 -2.34
N CYS A 173 12.79 2.40 -1.79
CA CYS A 173 12.27 3.51 -2.58
C CYS A 173 13.03 4.82 -2.29
N GLN A 174 12.79 5.82 -3.12
CA GLN A 174 13.29 7.18 -2.93
C GLN A 174 12.16 8.19 -3.14
N THR A 175 12.11 9.19 -2.27
CA THR A 175 11.18 10.31 -2.40
C THR A 175 11.66 11.29 -3.46
N LYS A 176 10.72 11.77 -4.27
CA LYS A 176 10.93 12.86 -5.22
C LYS A 176 9.83 13.89 -5.06
N LEU A 177 10.19 15.07 -4.59
CA LEU A 177 9.28 16.21 -4.50
C LEU A 177 9.27 16.95 -5.85
N LEU A 178 8.08 17.16 -6.38
CA LEU A 178 7.79 18.00 -7.54
C LEU A 178 6.90 19.17 -7.07
N GLN A 179 6.67 20.17 -7.92
CA GLN A 179 5.96 21.40 -7.52
C GLN A 179 4.56 21.16 -6.94
N ASP A 180 3.86 20.13 -7.43
CA ASP A 180 2.46 19.80 -7.12
C ASP A 180 2.26 18.32 -6.75
N LYS A 181 3.36 17.55 -6.67
CA LYS A 181 3.32 16.09 -6.50
C LYS A 181 4.43 15.58 -5.60
N ILE A 182 4.08 14.56 -4.81
CA ILE A 182 5.04 13.69 -4.15
C ILE A 182 5.13 12.40 -4.95
N GLY A 183 6.34 12.00 -5.33
CA GLY A 183 6.62 10.72 -5.96
C GLY A 183 7.44 9.81 -5.06
N LEU A 184 7.17 8.51 -5.12
CA LEU A 184 8.07 7.47 -4.65
C LEU A 184 8.53 6.62 -5.83
N LEU A 185 9.83 6.54 -6.05
CA LEU A 185 10.44 5.72 -7.09
C LEU A 185 11.06 4.47 -6.49
N SER A 186 10.93 3.33 -7.16
CA SER A 186 11.65 2.13 -6.76
C SER A 186 13.16 2.26 -6.98
N LEU A 187 13.93 1.69 -6.06
CA LEU A 187 15.38 1.52 -6.12
C LEU A 187 15.77 0.07 -6.41
N ILE A 188 14.81 -0.81 -6.69
CA ILE A 188 15.10 -2.18 -7.10
C ILE A 188 15.57 -2.15 -8.57
N PRO A 189 16.77 -2.65 -8.90
CA PRO A 189 17.35 -2.48 -10.25
C PRO A 189 16.53 -3.06 -11.42
N THR A 190 15.69 -4.05 -11.15
CA THR A 190 14.80 -4.66 -12.15
C THR A 190 13.45 -3.97 -12.25
N GLU A 191 13.14 -3.06 -11.33
CA GLU A 191 11.90 -2.28 -11.28
C GLU A 191 12.09 -0.89 -11.91
N ASN A 192 12.75 -0.85 -13.07
CA ASN A 192 13.11 0.40 -13.71
C ASN A 192 11.88 1.29 -13.95
N GLU A 193 11.97 2.54 -13.50
CA GLU A 193 10.93 3.58 -13.67
C GLU A 193 9.59 3.30 -12.99
N LEU A 194 9.52 2.30 -12.11
CA LEU A 194 8.34 2.07 -11.27
C LEU A 194 8.20 3.18 -10.24
N ALA A 195 7.04 3.84 -10.26
CA ALA A 195 6.74 4.96 -9.38
C ALA A 195 5.27 4.99 -8.94
N GLY A 196 5.06 5.53 -7.74
CA GLY A 196 3.77 5.95 -7.22
C GLY A 196 3.77 7.45 -6.96
N TYR A 197 2.61 8.09 -7.07
CA TYR A 197 2.47 9.54 -6.94
C TYR A 197 1.25 9.92 -6.11
N ALA A 198 1.33 11.07 -5.45
CA ALA A 198 0.22 11.75 -4.81
C ALA A 198 0.29 13.24 -5.12
N GLU A 199 -0.84 13.83 -5.49
CA GLU A 199 -0.98 15.29 -5.61
C GLU A 199 -0.98 15.93 -4.23
N ILE A 200 -0.32 17.08 -4.10
CA ILE A 200 -0.25 17.86 -2.87
C ILE A 200 -0.32 19.35 -3.18
N SER A 201 -1.04 20.11 -2.36
CA SER A 201 -1.11 21.57 -2.53
C SER A 201 0.21 22.24 -2.11
N LYS A 202 0.53 23.34 -2.81
CA LYS A 202 1.70 24.17 -2.48
C LYS A 202 1.64 24.69 -1.03
N ASP A 203 0.45 25.06 -0.57
CA ASP A 203 0.23 25.54 0.79
C ASP A 203 0.72 24.55 1.86
N ILE A 204 0.52 23.24 1.65
CA ILE A 204 1.02 22.23 2.59
C ILE A 204 2.53 22.06 2.46
N LEU A 205 3.06 22.06 1.23
CA LEU A 205 4.51 21.97 0.99
C LEU A 205 5.29 23.13 1.64
N GLU A 206 4.71 24.33 1.70
CA GLU A 206 5.32 25.51 2.33
C GLU A 206 5.22 25.49 3.86
N GLN A 207 4.32 24.68 4.43
CA GLN A 207 4.11 24.55 5.88
C GLN A 207 4.97 23.48 6.54
N VAL A 208 5.68 22.65 5.77
CA VAL A 208 6.51 21.58 6.31
C VAL A 208 7.85 21.48 5.60
N LYS A 209 8.86 21.07 6.34
CA LYS A 209 10.17 20.68 5.81
C LYS A 209 10.30 19.16 5.84
N PHE A 210 10.73 18.59 4.72
CA PHE A 210 11.04 17.17 4.59
C PHE A 210 12.55 16.92 4.71
N VAL A 211 12.94 15.92 5.50
CA VAL A 211 14.32 15.43 5.60
C VAL A 211 14.33 13.91 5.42
N GLU A 212 14.85 13.44 4.29
CA GLU A 212 14.97 12.00 4.01
C GLU A 212 16.22 11.43 4.69
N LEU A 213 16.05 10.32 5.42
CA LEU A 213 17.10 9.63 6.17
C LEU A 213 17.01 8.11 5.94
N LEU A 214 18.10 7.39 6.24
CA LEU A 214 18.04 5.93 6.33
C LEU A 214 17.39 5.52 7.65
N ASN A 215 16.62 4.43 7.66
CA ASN A 215 16.15 3.85 8.90
C ASN A 215 17.26 2.97 9.52
N PRO A 216 17.81 3.31 10.70
CA PRO A 216 18.92 2.55 11.30
C PRO A 216 18.51 1.14 11.77
N CYS A 217 17.22 0.92 12.03
CA CYS A 217 16.68 -0.34 12.54
C CYS A 217 16.15 -1.27 11.43
N ALA A 218 15.99 -0.76 10.20
CA ALA A 218 15.39 -1.49 9.08
C ALA A 218 16.16 -1.29 7.77
N ARG A 219 17.12 -2.18 7.49
CA ARG A 219 17.93 -2.14 6.26
C ARG A 219 17.03 -2.19 5.02
N GLY A 220 17.30 -1.29 4.07
CA GLY A 220 16.54 -1.17 2.83
C GLY A 220 15.30 -0.30 2.96
N PHE A 221 14.98 0.20 4.16
CA PHE A 221 13.92 1.18 4.36
C PHE A 221 14.53 2.57 4.58
N LYS A 222 13.89 3.58 3.99
CA LYS A 222 14.15 4.98 4.30
C LYS A 222 13.10 5.49 5.26
N MET A 223 13.35 6.65 5.84
CA MET A 223 12.37 7.41 6.58
C MET A 223 12.38 8.87 6.14
N LEU A 224 11.28 9.54 6.36
CA LEU A 224 11.11 10.96 6.12
C LEU A 224 10.76 11.63 7.44
N GLU A 225 11.60 12.54 7.91
CA GLU A 225 11.18 13.48 8.95
C GLU A 225 10.38 14.61 8.31
N ILE A 226 9.21 14.87 8.90
CA ILE A 226 8.30 15.92 8.48
C ILE A 226 8.22 16.91 9.64
N VAL A 227 8.82 18.08 9.44
CA VAL A 227 8.95 19.12 10.47
C VAL A 227 8.02 20.27 10.10
N PRO A 228 7.02 20.63 10.94
CA PRO A 228 6.19 21.80 10.69
C PRO A 228 7.01 23.09 10.77
N MET A 229 6.67 24.05 9.92
CA MET A 229 7.20 25.41 9.90
C MET A 229 6.32 26.39 10.68
#